data_AF-A0A6S7FM36-F1
#
_entry.id   AF-A0A6S7FM36-F1
#
_cell.length_a   1.000
_cell.length_b   1.000
_cell.length_c   1.000
_cell.angle_alpha   90.00
_cell.angle_beta   90.00
_cell.angle_gamma   90.00
#
_symmetry.space_group_name_H-M   'P 1'
#
loop_
_entity.id
_entity.type
_entity.pdbx_description
1 polymer ?
#
loop_
_entity_poly.entity_id
_entity_poly.type
_entity_poly.pdbx_seq_one_letter_code
_entity_poly.pdbx_strand_id
1 'polypeptide(L)'
;MDSKLLKGFSFAIDRGGTFTDVFAKTPTGKSIVMKLLSEDPANYPDAPREGIRRILEKETGISMPASEPIDPSYIKWIRMGTTVATNALLERKGERMALVINKGFKDLLYIGNQSRPQIFDL
;
A
#
# COMPACT_ATOMS: atom_id res chain seq x y z
N MET A 1 -5.30 1.36 37.30
CA MET A 1 -4.46 1.51 36.09
C MET A 1 -5.35 1.29 34.89
N ASP A 2 -5.69 2.37 34.18
CA ASP A 2 -6.74 2.36 33.15
C ASP A 2 -6.36 1.56 31.91
N SER A 3 -7.24 0.66 31.49
CA SER A 3 -7.15 -0.17 30.27
C SER A 3 -7.17 0.62 28.95
N LYS A 4 -7.18 1.96 29.01
CA LYS A 4 -7.20 2.86 27.85
C LYS A 4 -5.84 2.99 27.14
N LEU A 5 -4.73 2.59 27.77
CA LEU A 5 -3.38 2.67 27.20
C LEU A 5 -3.03 1.52 26.21
N LEU A 6 -3.89 0.51 26.07
CA LEU A 6 -3.64 -0.68 25.23
C LEU A 6 -4.05 -0.56 23.76
N LYS A 7 -4.55 0.59 23.30
CA LYS A 7 -4.94 0.73 21.88
C LYS A 7 -3.81 1.37 21.11
N GLY A 8 -2.86 0.59 20.59
CA GLY A 8 -1.84 1.08 19.65
C GLY A 8 -2.45 1.86 18.47
N PHE A 9 -1.60 2.57 17.74
CA PHE A 9 -1.97 3.35 16.57
C PHE A 9 -2.56 2.46 15.48
N SER A 10 -3.54 3.00 14.77
CA SER A 10 -4.24 2.32 13.67
C SER A 10 -3.99 3.08 12.38
N PHE A 11 -3.40 2.44 11.37
CA PHE A 11 -2.97 3.10 10.13
C PHE A 11 -3.74 2.58 8.92
N ALA A 12 -4.31 3.48 8.13
CA ALA A 12 -4.79 3.20 6.77
C ALA A 12 -3.91 3.98 5.79
N ILE A 13 -3.27 3.26 4.86
CA ILE A 13 -2.29 3.82 3.94
C ILE A 13 -2.74 3.52 2.52
N ASP A 14 -2.70 4.53 1.65
CA ASP A 14 -2.89 4.37 0.21
C ASP A 14 -1.62 4.82 -0.52
N ARG A 15 -0.86 3.84 -1.03
CA ARG A 15 0.35 4.11 -1.83
C ARG A 15 -0.03 4.22 -3.30
N GLY A 16 -0.14 5.47 -3.78
CA GLY A 16 -0.31 5.81 -5.18
C GLY A 16 1.00 5.82 -5.98
N GLY A 17 0.93 6.23 -7.25
CA GLY A 17 2.11 6.39 -8.10
C GLY A 17 2.99 7.59 -7.70
N THR A 18 2.38 8.74 -7.43
CA THR A 18 3.13 9.97 -7.06
C THR A 18 3.18 10.20 -5.55
N PHE A 19 2.04 9.98 -4.86
CA PHE A 19 1.92 10.25 -3.44
C PHE A 19 1.43 9.04 -2.67
N THR A 20 1.88 8.94 -1.42
CA THR A 20 1.36 8.02 -0.41
C THR A 20 0.60 8.82 0.62
N ASP A 21 -0.68 8.49 0.78
CA ASP A 21 -1.58 9.08 1.77
C ASP A 21 -1.62 8.17 3.00
N VAL A 22 -1.38 8.75 4.17
CA VAL A 22 -1.35 8.04 5.46
C VAL A 22 -2.40 8.66 6.37
N PHE A 23 -3.40 7.86 6.72
CA PHE A 23 -4.34 8.17 7.80
C PHE A 23 -3.95 7.36 9.03
N ALA A 24 -3.86 8.02 10.18
CA ALA A 24 -3.63 7.37 11.47
C ALA A 24 -4.70 7.75 12.48
N LYS A 25 -5.10 6.79 13.30
CA LYS A 25 -5.87 7.02 14.52
C LYS A 25 -5.00 6.67 15.73
N THR A 26 -4.78 7.64 16.60
CA THR A 26 -3.96 7.48 17.82
C THR A 26 -4.70 6.64 18.88
N PRO A 27 -3.99 6.17 19.92
CA PRO A 27 -4.61 5.55 21.09
C PRO A 27 -5.69 6.42 21.76
N THR A 28 -5.49 7.74 21.73
CA THR A 28 -6.42 8.74 22.30
C THR A 28 -7.62 9.00 21.40
N GLY A 29 -7.65 8.42 20.19
CA GLY A 29 -8.72 8.57 19.21
C GLY A 29 -8.57 9.77 18.27
N LYS A 30 -7.49 10.54 18.39
CA LYS A 30 -7.14 11.64 17.47
C LYS A 30 -6.85 11.08 16.07
N SER A 31 -7.31 11.79 15.04
CA SER A 31 -7.02 11.47 13.64
C SER A 31 -5.88 12.34 13.13
N ILE A 32 -5.00 11.74 12.33
CA ILE A 32 -3.84 12.40 11.72
C ILE A 32 -3.82 12.00 10.24
N VAL A 33 -3.53 12.96 9.37
CA VAL A 33 -3.34 12.74 7.94
C VAL A 33 -1.95 13.24 7.56
N MET A 34 -1.24 12.47 6.74
CA MET A 34 0.06 12.82 6.18
C MET A 34 0.12 12.40 4.73
N LYS A 35 0.77 13.22 3.91
CA LYS A 35 1.06 12.92 2.50
C LYS A 35 2.57 12.94 2.30
N LEU A 36 3.08 11.92 1.64
CA LEU A 36 4.49 11.77 1.27
C LEU A 36 4.59 11.53 -0.23
N LEU A 37 5.75 11.81 -0.83
CA LEU A 37 6.05 11.31 -2.16
C LEU A 37 6.14 9.77 -2.08
N SER A 38 5.56 9.07 -3.05
CA SER A 38 5.62 7.59 -3.10
C SER A 38 7.01 7.06 -3.36
N GLU A 39 7.85 7.87 -4.00
CA GLU A 39 9.26 7.60 -4.28
C GLU A 39 10.07 8.87 -4.02
N ASP A 40 10.98 8.80 -3.03
CA ASP A 40 11.89 9.88 -2.66
C ASP A 40 13.15 9.28 -2.01
N PRO A 41 13.96 8.55 -2.80
CA PRO A 41 15.08 7.75 -2.29
C PRO A 41 16.17 8.60 -1.64
N ALA A 42 16.20 9.91 -1.89
CA ALA A 42 17.12 10.83 -1.22
C ALA A 42 16.79 11.04 0.26
N ASN A 43 15.53 10.86 0.65
CA ASN A 43 15.05 11.14 2.01
C ASN A 43 14.60 9.87 2.75
N TYR A 44 14.00 8.90 2.06
CA TYR A 44 13.53 7.65 2.67
C TYR A 44 13.37 6.52 1.65
N PRO A 45 13.60 5.26 2.03
CA PRO A 45 13.49 4.13 1.12
C PRO A 45 12.03 3.68 0.87
N ASP A 46 11.11 3.97 1.80
CA ASP A 46 9.72 3.51 1.74
C ASP A 46 8.78 4.53 2.40
N ALA A 47 7.85 5.07 1.62
CA ALA A 47 6.92 6.11 2.07
C ALA A 47 5.91 5.63 3.14
N PRO A 48 5.27 4.44 3.03
CA PRO A 48 4.42 3.89 4.07
C PRO A 48 5.12 3.81 5.44
N ARG A 49 6.31 3.19 5.50
CA ARG A 49 7.08 3.06 6.75
C ARG A 49 7.48 4.42 7.29
N GLU A 50 7.92 5.33 6.41
CA GLU A 50 8.31 6.68 6.81
C GLU A 50 7.13 7.46 7.41
N GLY A 51 5.94 7.33 6.82
CA GLY A 51 4.73 7.97 7.35
C GLY A 51 4.35 7.46 8.73
N ILE A 52 4.42 6.14 8.95
CA ILE A 52 4.21 5.54 10.29
C ILE A 52 5.25 6.10 11.27
N ARG A 53 6.54 6.07 10.90
CA ARG A 53 7.65 6.54 11.74
C ARG A 53 7.48 7.99 12.18
N ARG A 54 7.24 8.91 11.24
CA ARG A 54 7.05 10.34 11.52
C ARG A 54 5.85 10.60 12.44
N ILE A 55 4.75 9.87 12.24
CA ILE A 55 3.56 10.01 13.09
C ILE A 55 3.84 9.49 14.49
N LEU A 56 4.46 8.31 14.62
CA LEU A 56 4.80 7.76 15.93
C LEU A 56 5.79 8.65 16.69
N GLU A 57 6.88 9.08 16.05
CA GLU A 57 7.87 9.98 16.66
C GLU A 57 7.22 11.28 17.15
N LYS A 58 6.37 11.90 16.31
CA LYS A 58 5.68 13.14 16.65
C LYS A 58 4.68 12.97 17.81
N GLU A 59 3.90 11.90 17.82
CA GLU A 59 2.81 11.73 18.80
C GLU A 59 3.27 11.07 20.10
N THR A 60 4.39 10.33 20.08
CA THR A 60 4.99 9.75 21.30
C THR A 60 6.10 10.61 21.89
N GLY A 61 6.72 11.48 21.08
CA GLY A 61 7.90 12.25 21.47
C GLY A 61 9.19 11.42 21.59
N ILE A 62 9.13 10.14 21.22
CA ILE A 62 10.27 9.22 21.25
C ILE A 62 10.96 9.28 19.88
N SER A 63 12.27 9.57 19.87
CA SER A 63 13.07 9.56 18.65
C SER A 63 13.02 8.19 17.98
N MET A 64 12.69 8.13 16.69
CA MET A 64 12.63 6.90 15.91
C MET A 64 13.51 7.07 14.66
N PRO A 65 14.81 6.71 14.72
CA PRO A 65 15.73 6.86 13.58
C PRO A 65 15.24 6.12 12.34
N ALA A 66 15.39 6.72 11.16
CA ALA A 66 14.95 6.10 9.91
C ALA A 66 15.68 4.78 9.59
N SER A 67 16.90 4.58 10.10
CA SER A 67 17.68 3.36 9.95
C SER A 67 17.21 2.19 10.80
N GLU A 68 16.35 2.43 11.79
CA GLU A 68 15.92 1.43 12.76
C GLU A 68 14.51 0.89 12.46
N PRO A 69 14.21 -0.36 12.84
CA PRO A 69 12.87 -0.91 12.73
C PRO A 69 11.91 -0.20 13.68
N ILE A 70 10.65 -0.07 13.26
CA ILE A 70 9.58 0.46 14.11
C ILE A 70 9.16 -0.64 15.09
N ASP A 71 9.10 -0.32 16.38
CA ASP A 71 8.59 -1.25 17.39
C ASP A 71 7.08 -1.53 17.15
N PRO A 72 6.69 -2.78 16.86
CA PRO A 72 5.31 -3.12 16.58
C PRO A 72 4.38 -2.96 17.79
N SER A 73 4.91 -2.82 19.02
CA SER A 73 4.11 -2.61 20.24
C SER A 73 3.26 -1.33 20.18
N TYR A 74 3.69 -0.33 19.40
CA TYR A 74 2.95 0.90 19.15
C TYR A 74 1.79 0.74 18.17
N ILE A 75 1.70 -0.39 17.46
CA ILE A 75 0.81 -0.55 16.31
C ILE A 75 -0.29 -1.55 16.63
N LYS A 76 -1.54 -1.12 16.47
CA LYS A 76 -2.70 -2.01 16.60
C LYS A 76 -3.02 -2.73 15.29
N TRP A 77 -3.02 -2.01 14.17
CA TRP A 77 -3.16 -2.58 12.84
C TRP A 77 -2.69 -1.60 11.78
N ILE A 78 -2.31 -2.16 10.63
CA ILE A 78 -2.03 -1.44 9.41
C ILE A 78 -2.93 -2.02 8.31
N ARG A 79 -3.60 -1.16 7.57
CA ARG A 79 -4.29 -1.49 6.32
C ARG A 79 -3.60 -0.73 5.21
N MET A 80 -3.13 -1.44 4.20
CA MET A 80 -2.41 -0.84 3.08
C MET A 80 -3.14 -1.17 1.78
N GLY A 81 -3.57 -0.13 1.09
CA GLY A 81 -3.96 -0.15 -0.32
C GLY A 81 -2.81 0.38 -1.17
N THR A 82 -2.71 -0.09 -2.41
CA THR A 82 -1.77 0.46 -3.38
C THR A 82 -2.32 0.34 -4.78
N THR A 83 -1.97 1.30 -5.64
CA THR A 83 -2.29 1.26 -7.08
C THR A 83 -1.16 0.70 -7.93
N VAL A 84 -0.03 0.28 -7.34
CA VAL A 84 1.15 -0.21 -8.06
C VAL A 84 0.80 -1.39 -8.98
N ALA A 85 0.07 -2.39 -8.49
CA ALA A 85 -0.31 -3.56 -9.29
C ALA A 85 -1.23 -3.17 -10.46
N THR A 86 -2.22 -2.31 -10.22
CA THR A 86 -3.15 -1.85 -11.24
C THR A 86 -2.42 -1.02 -12.31
N ASN A 87 -1.52 -0.12 -11.90
CA ASN A 87 -0.72 0.67 -12.83
C ASN A 87 0.24 -0.21 -13.64
N ALA A 88 0.89 -1.18 -12.99
CA ALA A 88 1.73 -2.15 -13.70
C ALA A 88 0.93 -2.93 -14.77
N LEU A 89 -0.32 -3.32 -14.46
CA LEU A 89 -1.21 -3.97 -15.41
C LEU A 89 -1.61 -3.04 -16.57
N LEU A 90 -2.03 -1.80 -16.28
CA LEU A 90 -2.48 -0.82 -17.27
C LEU A 90 -1.33 -0.37 -18.19
N GLU A 91 -0.14 -0.15 -17.63
CA GLU A 91 1.07 0.26 -18.36
C GLU A 91 1.80 -0.94 -18.99
N ARG A 92 1.27 -2.16 -18.82
CA ARG A 92 1.89 -3.41 -19.27
C ARG A 92 3.34 -3.60 -18.80
N LYS A 93 3.66 -3.08 -17.60
CA LYS A 93 4.95 -3.21 -16.93
C LYS A 93 4.95 -4.44 -16.01
N GLY A 94 4.86 -5.62 -16.61
CA GLY A 94 4.96 -6.89 -15.92
C GLY A 94 6.26 -7.63 -16.26
N GLU A 95 6.49 -8.75 -15.57
CA GLU A 95 7.59 -9.67 -15.88
C GLU A 95 7.21 -10.67 -16.99
N ARG A 96 8.21 -11.26 -17.66
CA ARG A 96 7.96 -12.32 -18.63
C ARG A 96 7.38 -13.55 -17.92
N MET A 97 6.22 -14.00 -18.37
CA MET A 97 5.52 -15.16 -17.84
C MET A 97 5.34 -16.24 -18.91
N ALA A 98 5.32 -17.51 -18.49
CA ALA A 98 4.96 -18.65 -19.34
C ALA A 98 3.59 -19.20 -18.94
N LEU A 99 2.76 -19.55 -19.92
CA LEU A 99 1.50 -20.26 -19.70
C LEU A 99 1.70 -21.75 -20.00
N VAL A 100 1.52 -22.59 -19.00
CA VAL A 100 1.46 -24.05 -19.16
C VAL A 100 -0.01 -24.47 -19.18
N ILE A 101 -0.43 -25.16 -20.23
CA ILE A 101 -1.83 -25.50 -20.45
C ILE A 101 -1.99 -26.83 -21.20
N ASN A 102 -3.16 -27.45 -21.08
CA ASN A 102 -3.49 -28.70 -21.73
C ASN A 102 -3.36 -28.58 -23.27
N LYS A 103 -2.90 -29.67 -23.90
CA LYS A 103 -2.84 -29.76 -25.37
C LYS A 103 -4.21 -29.46 -25.97
N GLY A 104 -4.26 -28.58 -26.96
CA GLY A 104 -5.49 -28.12 -27.60
C GLY A 104 -6.07 -26.82 -27.06
N PHE A 105 -5.54 -26.25 -25.96
CA PHE A 105 -6.09 -25.06 -25.30
C PHE A 105 -5.19 -23.81 -25.35
N LYS A 106 -4.16 -23.80 -26.21
CA LYS A 106 -3.17 -22.70 -26.28
C LYS A 106 -3.79 -21.30 -26.50
N ASP A 107 -4.95 -21.23 -27.16
CA ASP A 107 -5.57 -19.98 -27.58
C ASP A 107 -6.62 -19.46 -26.57
N LEU A 108 -6.84 -20.14 -25.43
CA LEU A 108 -7.91 -19.78 -24.48
C LEU A 108 -7.85 -18.33 -23.98
N LEU A 109 -6.65 -17.82 -23.64
CA LEU A 109 -6.51 -16.44 -23.17
C LEU A 109 -6.76 -15.40 -24.28
N TYR A 110 -6.55 -15.78 -25.55
CA TYR A 110 -6.81 -14.92 -26.70
C TYR A 110 -8.29 -14.90 -27.08
N ILE A 111 -8.92 -16.08 -27.08
CA ILE A 111 -10.39 -16.24 -27.29
C ILE A 111 -11.17 -15.58 -26.14
N GLY A 112 -10.60 -15.59 -24.93
CA GLY A 112 -11.24 -15.09 -23.73
C GLY A 112 -12.51 -15.86 -23.42
N ASN A 113 -13.56 -15.16 -22.98
CA ASN A 113 -14.87 -15.74 -22.68
C ASN A 113 -15.88 -15.55 -23.83
N GLN A 114 -15.41 -15.24 -25.04
CA GLN A 114 -16.24 -14.88 -26.20
C GLN A 114 -17.23 -13.72 -25.95
N SER A 115 -17.07 -12.95 -24.86
CA SER A 115 -17.82 -11.70 -24.69
C SER A 115 -17.35 -10.74 -25.77
N ARG A 116 -18.24 -10.40 -26.71
CA ARG A 116 -17.99 -9.39 -27.74
C ARG A 116 -18.14 -8.01 -27.09
N PRO A 117 -17.04 -7.27 -26.81
CA PRO A 117 -17.14 -5.98 -26.13
C PRO A 117 -17.89 -4.95 -27.00
N GLN A 118 -17.81 -5.12 -28.32
CA GLN A 118 -18.55 -4.36 -29.33
C GLN A 118 -19.33 -5.34 -30.20
N ILE A 119 -20.44 -5.87 -29.66
CA ILE A 119 -21.27 -6.86 -30.37
C ILE A 119 -21.95 -6.30 -31.64
N PHE A 120 -21.96 -4.97 -31.80
CA PHE A 120 -22.62 -4.25 -32.90
C PHE A 120 -21.72 -3.30 -33.69
N ASP A 121 -20.40 -3.25 -33.46
CA ASP A 121 -19.53 -2.52 -34.39
C ASP A 121 -19.42 -3.35 -35.68
N LEU A 122 -19.90 -2.74 -36.76
CA LEU A 122 -20.02 -3.26 -38.13
C LEU A 122 -18.77 -2.94 -38.96
#